data_AF-A0A4Q9KQB2-F1
#
_entry.id   AF-A0A4Q9KQB2-F1
#
_cell.length_a   1.000
_cell.length_b   1.000
_cell.length_c   1.000
_cell.angle_alpha   90.00
_cell.angle_beta   90.00
_cell.angle_gamma   90.00
#
_symmetry.space_group_name_H-M   'P 1'
#
loop_
_entity.id
_entity.type
_entity.pdbx_description
1 polymer ?
#
loop_
_entity_poly.entity_id
_entity_poly.type
_entity_poly.pdbx_seq_one_letter_code
_entity_poly.pdbx_strand_id
1 'polypeptide(L)'
;FPKESLLSQVLPSCYTEFAPISPKIELLHEETLFYIFYSFNDENLRLQAFNTLIKKNYLYSSKINCFVLATKNIPDNSKKNILIFDPLKWEKVMKEIIYDEEFVNSLKASIE
;
A
#
# COMPACT_ATOMS: atom_id res chain seq x y z
N PHE A 1 -5.37 -6.37 32.68
CA PHE A 1 -6.59 -6.26 31.87
C PHE A 1 -6.32 -5.28 30.73
N PRO A 2 -6.37 -5.69 29.46
CA PRO A 2 -6.22 -4.73 28.37
C PRO A 2 -7.41 -3.76 28.48
N LYS A 3 -7.13 -2.46 28.54
CA LYS A 3 -8.19 -1.44 28.60
C LYS A 3 -9.04 -1.59 27.34
N GLU A 4 -10.32 -1.90 27.53
CA GLU A 4 -11.31 -1.78 26.47
C GLU A 4 -11.17 -0.40 25.82
N SER A 5 -11.08 -0.40 24.49
CA SER A 5 -11.01 0.83 23.70
C SER A 5 -12.26 1.66 23.97
N LEU A 6 -12.16 2.99 24.04
CA LEU A 6 -13.34 3.85 24.17
C LEU A 6 -14.38 3.55 23.07
N LEU A 7 -13.92 3.11 21.89
CA LEU A 7 -14.76 2.66 20.79
C LEU A 7 -15.58 1.41 21.12
N SER A 8 -15.04 0.43 21.87
CA SER A 8 -15.80 -0.78 22.21
C SER A 8 -16.96 -0.49 23.17
N GLN A 9 -16.96 0.66 23.85
CA GLN A 9 -18.07 1.07 24.72
C GLN A 9 -19.26 1.67 23.94
N VAL A 10 -19.01 2.14 22.71
CA VAL A 10 -20.04 2.79 21.86
C VAL A 10 -20.48 1.92 20.69
N LEU A 11 -19.78 0.81 20.41
CA LEU A 11 -20.14 -0.13 19.36
C LEU A 11 -21.30 -1.03 19.81
N PRO A 12 -22.34 -1.22 18.98
CA PRO A 12 -23.38 -2.21 19.27
C PRO A 12 -22.80 -3.63 19.38
N SER A 13 -23.41 -4.47 20.22
CA SER A 13 -22.91 -5.82 20.51
C SER A 13 -22.80 -6.72 19.27
N CYS A 14 -23.63 -6.48 18.24
CA CYS A 14 -23.54 -7.21 16.97
C CYS A 14 -22.24 -6.97 16.18
N TYR A 15 -21.45 -5.94 16.49
CA TYR A 15 -20.11 -5.70 15.94
C TYR A 15 -18.98 -6.29 16.78
N THR A 16 -19.28 -6.86 17.95
CA THR A 16 -18.27 -7.48 18.84
C THR A 16 -18.47 -8.98 18.99
N GLU A 17 -19.70 -9.47 18.81
CA GLU A 17 -20.09 -10.87 19.00
C GLU A 17 -20.03 -11.67 17.68
N PHE A 18 -18.92 -11.59 16.95
CA PHE A 18 -18.70 -12.44 15.78
C PHE A 18 -17.33 -13.11 15.83
N ALA A 19 -17.23 -14.32 15.29
CA ALA A 19 -15.96 -14.99 15.12
C ALA A 19 -15.18 -14.30 13.98
N PRO A 20 -14.01 -13.71 14.24
CA PRO A 20 -13.26 -13.03 13.20
C PRO A 20 -12.81 -14.06 12.14
N ILE A 21 -13.27 -13.88 10.91
CA ILE A 21 -12.73 -14.61 9.77
C ILE A 21 -11.50 -13.85 9.32
N SER A 22 -10.33 -14.49 9.39
CA SER A 22 -9.09 -13.92 8.84
C SER A 22 -9.07 -14.13 7.32
N PRO A 23 -9.30 -13.10 6.49
CA PRO A 23 -9.20 -13.26 5.04
C PRO A 23 -7.75 -13.56 4.66
N LYS A 24 -7.56 -14.39 3.62
CA LYS A 24 -6.24 -14.58 3.01
C LYS A 24 -5.83 -13.27 2.32
N ILE A 25 -4.67 -12.74 2.66
CA ILE A 25 -4.23 -11.42 2.18
C ILE A 25 -4.12 -11.37 0.65
N GLU A 26 -3.81 -12.49 0.00
CA GLU A 26 -3.71 -12.61 -1.44
C GLU A 26 -5.04 -12.39 -2.18
N LEU A 27 -6.16 -12.62 -1.49
CA LEU A 27 -7.52 -12.45 -2.03
C LEU A 27 -8.03 -11.02 -1.89
N LEU A 28 -7.32 -10.15 -1.15
CA LEU A 28 -7.74 -8.78 -0.93
C LEU A 28 -7.57 -7.94 -2.20
N HIS A 29 -8.46 -6.95 -2.34
CA HIS A 29 -8.35 -5.94 -3.39
C HIS A 29 -7.15 -5.03 -3.13
N GLU A 30 -6.60 -4.44 -4.20
CA GLU A 30 -5.43 -3.56 -4.14
C GLU A 30 -5.63 -2.40 -3.16
N GLU A 31 -6.80 -1.77 -3.17
CA GLU A 31 -7.15 -0.70 -2.23
C GLU A 31 -7.11 -1.15 -0.76
N THR A 32 -7.55 -2.37 -0.47
CA THR A 32 -7.44 -2.92 0.89
C THR A 32 -5.99 -3.17 1.27
N LEU A 33 -5.16 -3.62 0.33
CA LEU A 33 -3.72 -3.79 0.55
C LEU A 33 -3.03 -2.43 0.76
N PHE A 34 -3.42 -1.38 0.02
CA PHE A 34 -2.94 -0.02 0.27
C PHE A 34 -3.36 0.46 1.65
N TYR A 35 -4.61 0.21 2.08
CA TYR A 35 -5.08 0.54 3.43
C TYR A 35 -4.25 -0.12 4.51
N ILE A 36 -4.01 -1.42 4.37
CA ILE A 36 -3.12 -2.16 5.28
C ILE A 36 -1.73 -1.53 5.28
N PHE A 37 -1.16 -1.22 4.12
CA PHE A 37 0.19 -0.70 4.04
C PHE A 37 0.36 0.69 4.68
N TYR A 38 -0.57 1.61 4.42
CA TYR A 38 -0.47 3.00 4.86
C TYR A 38 -1.05 3.26 6.26
N SER A 39 -1.97 2.43 6.76
CA SER A 39 -2.73 2.73 7.98
C SER A 39 -2.53 1.74 9.13
N PHE A 40 -2.06 0.51 8.88
CA PHE A 40 -1.82 -0.45 9.97
C PHE A 40 -0.43 -0.29 10.58
N ASN A 41 -0.38 -0.42 11.91
CA ASN A 41 0.87 -0.43 12.69
C ASN A 41 1.50 -1.83 12.80
N ASP A 42 0.81 -2.89 12.35
CA ASP A 42 1.36 -4.25 12.34
C ASP A 42 2.38 -4.40 11.20
N GLU A 43 3.65 -4.56 11.57
CA GLU A 43 4.76 -4.69 10.63
C GLU A 43 4.64 -5.92 9.74
N ASN A 44 4.21 -7.07 10.30
CA ASN A 44 4.08 -8.31 9.53
C ASN A 44 2.97 -8.19 8.50
N LEU A 45 1.81 -7.64 8.90
CA LEU A 45 0.67 -7.48 7.99
C LEU A 45 0.98 -6.47 6.87
N ARG A 46 1.65 -5.37 7.22
CA ARG A 46 2.13 -4.38 6.25
C ARG A 46 3.15 -4.96 5.27
N LEU A 47 4.07 -5.79 5.76
CA LEU A 47 5.04 -6.51 4.94
C LEU A 47 4.36 -7.49 3.97
N GLN A 48 3.36 -8.23 4.44
CA GLN A 48 2.57 -9.11 3.58
C GLN A 48 1.80 -8.33 2.52
N ALA A 49 1.23 -7.17 2.86
CA ALA A 49 0.53 -6.31 1.92
C ALA A 49 1.47 -5.78 0.85
N PHE A 50 2.66 -5.29 1.25
CA PHE A 50 3.72 -4.87 0.34
C PHE A 50 4.07 -5.98 -0.65
N ASN A 51 4.41 -7.18 -0.16
CA ASN A 51 4.77 -8.31 -1.00
C ASN A 51 3.63 -8.71 -1.96
N THR A 52 2.39 -8.61 -1.52
CA THR A 52 1.22 -8.90 -2.36
C THR A 52 1.03 -7.85 -3.45
N LEU A 53 1.28 -6.58 -3.15
CA LEU A 53 1.26 -5.50 -4.13
C LEU A 53 2.38 -5.65 -5.18
N ILE A 54 3.59 -6.06 -4.76
CA ILE A 54 4.66 -6.39 -5.70
C ILE A 54 4.23 -7.51 -6.67
N LYS A 55 3.62 -8.58 -6.15
CA LYS A 55 3.06 -9.68 -6.98
C LYS A 55 1.98 -9.19 -7.95
N LYS A 56 1.26 -8.13 -7.61
CA LYS A 56 0.27 -7.44 -8.47
C LYS A 56 0.91 -6.38 -9.38
N ASN A 57 2.23 -6.44 -9.58
CA ASN A 57 2.97 -5.56 -10.48
C ASN A 57 3.00 -4.08 -10.03
N TYR A 58 2.93 -3.82 -8.73
CA TYR A 58 3.23 -2.50 -8.18
C TYR A 58 4.67 -2.43 -7.68
N LEU A 59 5.24 -1.23 -7.65
CA LEU A 59 6.54 -0.91 -7.07
C LEU A 59 6.37 0.24 -6.10
N TYR A 60 7.03 0.19 -4.96
CA TYR A 60 6.98 1.31 -4.01
C TYR A 60 8.11 2.29 -4.31
N SER A 61 7.80 3.57 -4.49
CA SER A 61 8.83 4.62 -4.57
C SER A 61 9.05 5.25 -3.20
N SER A 62 10.26 5.15 -2.66
CA SER A 62 10.63 5.88 -1.43
C SER A 62 10.74 7.40 -1.62
N LYS A 63 10.90 7.87 -2.86
CA LYS A 63 11.02 9.31 -3.19
C LYS A 63 9.67 10.02 -3.05
N ILE A 64 8.59 9.38 -3.51
CA ILE A 64 7.22 9.95 -3.47
C ILE A 64 6.29 9.25 -2.47
N ASN A 65 6.78 8.23 -1.76
CA ASN A 65 6.04 7.41 -0.80
C ASN A 65 4.73 6.81 -1.35
N CYS A 66 4.71 6.49 -2.65
CA CYS A 66 3.55 5.97 -3.37
C CYS A 66 3.87 4.65 -4.05
N PHE A 67 2.86 3.78 -4.17
CA PHE A 67 2.93 2.66 -5.10
C PHE A 67 2.72 3.15 -6.53
N VAL A 68 3.54 2.64 -7.43
CA VAL A 68 3.56 2.93 -8.86
C VAL A 68 3.26 1.62 -9.59
N LEU A 69 2.38 1.64 -10.59
CA LEU A 69 2.20 0.47 -11.45
C LEU A 69 3.49 0.26 -12.25
N ALA A 70 4.05 -0.95 -12.21
CA ALA A 70 5.39 -1.21 -12.75
C ALA A 70 5.47 -0.86 -14.23
N THR A 71 6.54 -0.14 -14.57
CA THR A 71 6.89 0.28 -15.91
C THR A 71 8.34 -0.12 -16.19
N LYS A 72 8.87 0.22 -17.37
CA LYS A 72 10.30 0.01 -17.64
C LYS A 72 11.12 0.93 -16.73
N ASN A 73 11.79 0.34 -15.74
CA ASN A 73 12.64 1.02 -14.76
C ASN A 73 14.03 1.32 -15.35
N ILE A 74 14.07 2.01 -16.48
CA ILE A 74 15.31 2.43 -17.13
C ILE A 74 15.40 3.94 -16.95
N PRO A 75 16.46 4.46 -16.32
CA PRO A 75 16.68 5.90 -16.24
C PRO A 75 17.00 6.42 -17.64
N ASP A 76 16.18 7.34 -18.13
CA ASP A 76 16.33 7.95 -19.46
C ASP A 76 16.16 9.47 -19.42
N ASN A 77 16.02 10.04 -18.23
CA ASN A 77 15.80 11.48 -17.99
C ASN A 77 14.57 12.05 -18.72
N SER A 78 13.67 11.20 -19.22
CA SER A 78 12.45 11.64 -19.88
C SER A 78 11.32 11.82 -18.87
N LYS A 79 10.39 12.73 -19.21
CA LYS A 79 9.15 12.92 -18.48
C LYS A 79 8.14 11.87 -18.92
N LYS A 80 7.60 11.11 -17.96
CA LYS A 80 6.62 10.05 -18.20
C LYS A 80 5.39 10.25 -17.32
N ASN A 81 4.22 10.02 -17.89
CA ASN A 81 2.99 9.92 -17.12
C ASN A 81 2.83 8.49 -16.61
N ILE A 82 2.85 8.32 -15.29
CA ILE A 82 2.79 7.02 -14.65
C ILE A 82 1.61 6.94 -13.72
N LEU A 83 1.02 5.74 -13.62
CA LEU A 83 -0.09 5.49 -12.72
C LEU A 83 0.46 5.23 -11.32
N ILE A 84 0.07 6.07 -10.37
CA ILE A 84 0.36 5.89 -8.94
C ILE A 84 -0.92 5.73 -8.15
N PHE A 85 -0.84 5.12 -6.97
CA PHE A 85 -1.87 5.24 -5.95
C PHE A 85 -1.51 6.38 -5.00
N ASP A 86 -2.36 7.42 -4.93
CA ASP A 86 -2.19 8.56 -4.03
C ASP A 86 -2.90 8.25 -2.68
N PRO A 87 -2.15 8.03 -1.59
CA PRO A 87 -2.75 7.67 -0.30
C PRO A 87 -3.47 8.85 0.38
N LEU A 88 -3.23 10.09 -0.03
CA LEU A 88 -3.91 11.27 0.54
C LEU A 88 -5.28 11.48 -0.09
N LYS A 89 -5.42 11.19 -1.38
CA LYS A 89 -6.69 11.28 -2.11
C LYS A 89 -7.47 9.96 -2.16
N TRP A 90 -6.79 8.85 -1.87
CA TRP A 90 -7.32 7.50 -1.93
C TRP A 90 -7.78 7.09 -3.34
N GLU A 91 -6.98 7.45 -4.36
CA GLU A 91 -7.30 7.18 -5.77
C GLU A 91 -6.05 6.88 -6.61
N LYS A 92 -6.26 6.19 -7.74
CA LYS A 92 -5.22 5.98 -8.74
C LYS A 92 -5.16 7.19 -9.66
N VAL A 93 -4.00 7.83 -9.76
CA VAL A 93 -3.81 9.06 -10.55
C VAL A 93 -2.62 8.92 -11.49
N MET A 94 -2.74 9.55 -12.67
CA MET A 94 -1.61 9.73 -13.58
C MET A 94 -0.77 10.91 -13.10
N LYS A 95 0.52 10.69 -12.89
CA LYS A 95 1.47 11.72 -12.46
C LYS A 95 2.63 11.80 -13.42
N GLU A 96 2.97 13.02 -13.87
CA GLU A 96 4.17 13.27 -14.66
C GLU A 96 5.40 13.22 -13.73
N ILE A 97 6.35 12.34 -14.04
CA ILE A 97 7.60 12.16 -13.29
C ILE A 97 8.78 12.07 -14.27
N ILE A 98 9.90 12.68 -13.90
CA ILE A 98 11.17 12.53 -14.63
C ILE A 98 11.81 11.21 -14.20
N TYR A 99 12.10 10.33 -15.16
CA TYR A 99 12.77 9.04 -14.95
C TYR A 99 14.29 9.23 -14.88
N ASP A 100 14.74 9.96 -13.87
CA ASP A 100 16.16 10.08 -13.51
C ASP A 100 16.64 8.86 -12.71
N GLU A 101 17.96 8.76 -12.50
CA GLU A 101 18.55 7.68 -11.70
C GLU A 101 18.00 7.66 -10.27
N GLU A 102 17.77 8.83 -9.68
CA GLU A 102 17.28 8.95 -8.30
C GLU A 102 15.88 8.34 -8.16
N PHE A 103 14.96 8.63 -9.09
CA PHE A 103 13.62 8.09 -9.09
C PHE A 103 13.64 6.57 -9.33
N VAL A 104 14.40 6.10 -10.32
CA VAL A 104 14.48 4.67 -10.62
C VAL A 104 15.07 3.88 -9.44
N ASN A 105 16.11 4.39 -8.80
CA ASN A 105 16.71 3.78 -7.60
C ASN A 105 15.80 3.80 -6.37
N SER A 106 14.83 4.73 -6.34
CA SER A 106 13.81 4.80 -5.29
C SER A 106 12.76 3.69 -5.40
N LEU A 107 12.60 3.06 -6.57
CA LEU A 107 11.61 2.01 -6.81
C LEU A 107 12.06 0.70 -6.18
N LYS A 108 11.28 0.21 -5.23
CA LYS A 108 11.51 -1.04 -4.50
C LYS A 108 10.56 -2.12 -5.00
N ALA A 109 11.15 -3.20 -5.52
CA ALA A 109 10.47 -4.45 -5.84
C ALA A 109 10.65 -5.52 -4.75
N SER A 110 11.54 -5.28 -3.79
CA SER A 110 11.78 -6.13 -2.63
C SER A 110 12.27 -5.25 -1.48
N ILE A 111 12.15 -5.77 -0.27
CA ILE A 111 12.82 -5.23 0.92
C ILE A 111 14.12 -6.04 1.03
N GLU A 112 15.24 -5.42 0.68
CA GLU A 112 16.59 -5.90 1.03
C GLU A 112 17.01 -5.33 2.37
#